data_AF-A0A3C0EQI4-F1
#
_entry.id   AF-A0A3C0EQI4-F1
#
_cell.length_a   1.000
_cell.length_b   1.000
_cell.length_c   1.000
_cell.angle_alpha   90.00
_cell.angle_beta   90.00
_cell.angle_gamma   90.00
#
_symmetry.space_group_name_H-M   'P 1'
#
loop_
_entity.id
_entity.type
_entity.pdbx_description
1 polymer ?
#
loop_
_entity_poly.entity_id
_entity_poly.type
_entity_poly.pdbx_seq_one_letter_code
_entity_poly.pdbx_strand_id
1 'polypeptide(L)'
;NKGEVTKRHKEIKSDREYADEAKLLEEWLTLSKQEAALRKAIKDAEAALDQLAHDQYPKLSEDEVKTLVVDDKWLATLSAAIHSEMDRISQALTQRIKELAERYETPLPKLTQNVAELEAKVNQHLERMGFTWN
;
A
#
# COMPACT_ATOMS: atom_id res chain seq x y z
N ASN A 1 2.47 -34.20 -8.09
CA ASN A 1 1.85 -35.03 -7.01
C ASN A 1 2.98 -35.83 -6.34
N LYS A 2 3.15 -35.75 -5.02
CA LYS A 2 4.22 -36.46 -4.27
C LYS A 2 4.23 -37.96 -4.52
N GLY A 3 3.05 -38.55 -4.74
CA GLY A 3 2.91 -39.96 -5.12
C GLY A 3 3.61 -40.30 -6.44
N GLU A 4 3.46 -39.44 -7.45
CA GLU A 4 4.08 -39.62 -8.77
C GLU A 4 5.60 -39.42 -8.72
N VAL A 5 6.08 -38.44 -7.94
CA VAL A 5 7.52 -38.25 -7.71
C VAL A 5 8.16 -39.46 -7.02
N THR A 6 7.44 -40.04 -6.05
CA THR A 6 7.90 -41.25 -5.35
C THR A 6 7.96 -42.46 -6.29
N LYS A 7 7.01 -42.59 -7.23
CA LYS A 7 7.02 -43.66 -8.25
C LYS A 7 8.20 -43.49 -9.19
N ARG A 8 8.36 -42.30 -9.79
CA ARG A 8 9.47 -41.99 -10.71
C ARG A 8 10.83 -42.21 -10.05
N HIS A 9 11.01 -41.74 -8.81
CA HIS A 9 12.25 -41.96 -8.07
C HIS A 9 12.54 -43.47 -7.90
N LYS A 10 11.54 -44.29 -7.57
CA LYS A 10 11.71 -45.74 -7.43
C LYS A 10 12.05 -46.46 -8.73
N GLU A 11 11.55 -45.97 -9.86
CA GLU A 11 11.83 -46.52 -11.20
C GLU A 11 13.27 -46.26 -11.61
N ILE A 12 13.79 -45.05 -11.37
CA ILE A 12 15.09 -44.61 -11.90
C ILE A 12 16.26 -44.69 -10.92
N LYS A 13 16.02 -44.93 -9.62
CA LYS A 13 17.06 -44.93 -8.56
C LYS A 13 18.24 -45.88 -8.77
N SER A 14 18.09 -46.89 -9.62
CA SER A 14 19.12 -47.88 -9.93
C SER A 14 19.68 -47.76 -11.34
N ASP A 15 19.16 -46.81 -12.12
CA ASP A 15 19.62 -46.53 -13.47
C ASP A 15 20.74 -45.48 -13.44
N ARG A 16 21.91 -45.85 -13.99
CA ARG A 16 23.07 -44.96 -14.05
C ARG A 16 22.87 -43.78 -14.98
N GLU A 17 22.02 -43.93 -16.01
CA GLU A 17 21.72 -42.85 -16.96
C GLU A 17 20.89 -41.72 -16.30
N TYR A 18 20.16 -42.04 -15.24
CA TYR A 18 19.27 -41.12 -14.52
C TYR A 18 19.74 -40.81 -13.08
N ALA A 19 21.02 -41.03 -12.77
CA ALA A 19 21.54 -40.88 -11.41
C ALA A 19 21.33 -39.46 -10.83
N ASP A 20 21.48 -38.42 -11.65
CA ASP A 20 21.27 -37.03 -11.24
C ASP A 20 19.78 -36.71 -11.00
N GLU A 21 18.89 -37.24 -11.85
CA GLU A 21 17.44 -37.13 -11.67
C GLU A 21 17.01 -37.85 -10.37
N ALA A 22 17.52 -39.06 -10.13
CA ALA A 22 17.22 -39.81 -8.92
C ALA A 22 17.61 -39.04 -7.66
N LYS A 23 18.83 -38.46 -7.64
CA LYS A 23 19.32 -37.65 -6.52
C LYS A 23 18.44 -36.42 -6.28
N LEU A 24 18.08 -35.70 -7.34
CA LEU A 24 17.22 -34.51 -7.24
C LEU A 24 15.81 -34.87 -6.71
N LEU A 25 15.24 -35.99 -7.14
CA LEU A 25 13.93 -36.43 -6.66
C LEU A 25 13.98 -36.88 -5.18
N GLU A 26 15.06 -37.50 -4.71
CA GLU A 26 15.24 -37.86 -3.30
C GLU A 26 15.39 -36.61 -2.41
N GLU A 27 16.17 -35.62 -2.87
CA GLU A 27 16.29 -34.31 -2.21
C GLU A 27 14.92 -33.62 -2.13
N TRP A 28 14.18 -33.58 -3.24
CA TRP A 28 12.84 -33.02 -3.27
C TRP A 28 11.87 -33.76 -2.33
N LEU A 29 11.91 -35.10 -2.28
CA LEU A 29 11.07 -35.90 -1.37
C LEU A 29 11.41 -35.62 0.10
N THR A 30 12.68 -35.42 0.41
CA THR A 30 13.16 -35.05 1.74
C THR A 30 12.67 -33.66 2.13
N LEU A 31 12.87 -32.66 1.27
CA LEU A 31 12.38 -31.29 1.49
C LEU A 31 10.87 -31.25 1.62
N SER A 32 10.13 -32.00 0.79
CA SER A 32 8.67 -32.10 0.87
C SER A 32 8.19 -32.71 2.19
N LYS A 33 8.91 -33.69 2.75
CA LYS A 33 8.60 -34.23 4.09
C LYS A 33 8.90 -33.20 5.18
N GLN A 34 10.03 -32.51 5.09
CA GLN A 34 10.41 -31.46 6.04
C GLN A 34 9.41 -30.30 6.03
N GLU A 35 9.02 -29.81 4.85
CA GLU A 35 8.01 -28.76 4.69
C GLU A 35 6.68 -29.17 5.35
N ALA A 36 6.22 -30.40 5.11
CA ALA A 36 4.99 -30.89 5.73
C ALA A 36 5.10 -30.98 7.26
N ALA A 37 6.25 -31.43 7.78
CA ALA A 37 6.50 -31.49 9.22
C ALA A 37 6.57 -30.10 9.85
N LEU A 38 7.26 -29.15 9.20
CA LEU A 38 7.35 -27.76 9.65
C LEU A 38 6.00 -27.07 9.63
N ARG A 39 5.21 -27.24 8.57
CA ARG A 39 3.83 -26.71 8.52
C ARG A 39 2.96 -27.25 9.64
N LYS A 40 3.11 -28.53 9.98
CA LYS A 40 2.40 -29.11 11.12
C LYS A 40 2.88 -28.49 12.43
N ALA A 41 4.20 -28.40 12.64
CA ALA A 41 4.77 -27.82 13.84
C ALA A 41 4.36 -26.34 14.03
N ILE A 42 4.29 -25.56 12.95
CA ILE A 42 3.80 -24.18 12.98
C ILE A 42 2.34 -24.16 13.44
N LYS A 43 1.47 -24.96 12.83
CA LYS A 43 0.04 -25.02 13.22
C LYS A 43 -0.15 -25.43 14.67
N ASP A 44 0.60 -26.43 15.12
CA ASP A 44 0.53 -26.92 16.50
C ASP A 44 1.02 -25.84 17.48
N ALA A 45 2.07 -25.10 17.12
CA ALA A 45 2.59 -23.98 17.91
C ALA A 45 1.66 -22.76 17.92
N GLU A 46 1.04 -22.42 16.79
CA GLU A 46 0.02 -21.37 16.68
C GLU A 46 -1.18 -21.70 17.57
N ALA A 47 -1.71 -22.94 17.49
CA ALA A 47 -2.82 -23.38 18.34
C ALA A 47 -2.46 -23.36 19.84
N ALA A 48 -1.22 -23.74 20.20
CA ALA A 48 -0.75 -23.66 21.58
C ALA A 48 -0.64 -22.21 22.06
N LEU A 49 -0.15 -21.29 21.22
CA LEU A 49 -0.05 -19.87 21.54
C LEU A 49 -1.45 -19.24 21.70
N ASP A 50 -2.38 -19.56 20.80
CA ASP A 50 -3.77 -19.09 20.87
C ASP A 50 -4.44 -19.57 22.16
N GLN A 51 -4.23 -20.83 22.55
CA GLN A 51 -4.76 -21.35 23.80
C GLN A 51 -4.16 -20.64 25.01
N LEU A 52 -2.83 -20.42 25.02
CA LEU A 52 -2.17 -19.68 26.10
C LEU A 52 -2.72 -18.25 26.23
N ALA A 53 -2.96 -17.57 25.10
CA ALA A 53 -3.55 -16.24 25.10
C ALA A 53 -4.99 -16.25 25.61
N HIS A 54 -5.81 -17.20 25.12
CA HIS A 54 -7.20 -17.37 25.58
C HIS A 54 -7.28 -17.62 27.08
N ASP A 55 -6.38 -18.43 27.63
CA ASP A 55 -6.32 -18.74 29.06
C ASP A 55 -5.88 -17.56 29.94
N GLN A 56 -5.40 -16.46 29.35
CA GLN A 56 -5.16 -15.21 30.08
C GLN A 56 -6.43 -14.37 30.21
N TYR A 57 -7.40 -14.46 29.30
CA TYR A 57 -8.57 -13.58 29.32
C TYR A 57 -9.36 -13.63 30.63
N PRO A 58 -9.61 -14.79 31.26
CA PRO A 58 -10.31 -14.83 32.55
C PRO A 58 -9.51 -14.23 33.71
N LYS A 59 -8.20 -14.00 33.53
CA LYS A 59 -7.31 -13.46 34.57
C LYS A 59 -7.13 -11.95 34.47
N LEU A 60 -7.61 -11.33 33.39
CA LEU A 60 -7.52 -9.89 33.22
C LEU A 60 -8.47 -9.18 34.18
N SER A 61 -7.96 -8.17 34.86
CA SER A 61 -8.74 -7.21 35.61
C SER A 61 -9.49 -6.25 34.68
N GLU A 62 -10.50 -5.56 35.21
CA GLU A 62 -11.25 -4.54 34.46
C GLU A 62 -10.33 -3.43 33.93
N ASP A 63 -9.35 -3.00 34.72
CA ASP A 63 -8.42 -1.94 34.32
C ASP A 63 -7.52 -2.40 33.17
N GLU A 64 -7.00 -3.63 33.23
CA GLU A 64 -6.22 -4.21 32.13
C GLU A 64 -7.07 -4.36 30.85
N VAL A 65 -8.34 -4.77 30.99
CA VAL A 65 -9.27 -4.85 29.85
C VAL A 65 -9.51 -3.47 29.24
N LYS A 66 -9.68 -2.42 30.06
CA LYS A 66 -9.86 -1.05 29.57
C LYS A 66 -8.63 -0.58 28.81
N THR A 67 -7.42 -0.78 29.34
CA THR A 67 -6.18 -0.40 28.64
C THR A 67 -6.07 -1.13 27.31
N LEU A 68 -6.27 -2.44 27.27
CA LEU A 68 -6.15 -3.23 26.03
C LEU A 68 -7.19 -2.85 24.97
N VAL A 69 -8.44 -2.64 25.37
CA VAL A 69 -9.55 -2.42 24.42
C VAL A 69 -9.66 -0.95 24.03
N VAL A 70 -9.66 -0.05 25.01
CA VAL A 70 -9.90 1.37 24.78
C VAL A 70 -8.62 2.02 24.27
N ASP A 71 -7.54 1.93 25.03
CA ASP A 71 -6.32 2.69 24.74
C ASP A 71 -5.54 2.05 23.59
N ASP A 72 -5.17 0.78 23.75
CA ASP A 72 -4.25 0.12 22.83
C ASP A 72 -4.91 -0.26 21.51
N LYS A 73 -6.22 -0.57 21.51
CA LYS A 73 -6.94 -0.98 20.31
C LYS A 73 -7.74 0.15 19.69
N TRP A 74 -8.70 0.73 20.42
CA TRP A 74 -9.63 1.69 19.82
C TRP A 74 -8.99 3.06 19.59
N LEU A 75 -8.34 3.65 20.59
CA LEU A 75 -7.68 4.95 20.44
C LEU A 75 -6.53 4.87 19.43
N ALA A 76 -5.75 3.79 19.42
CA ALA A 76 -4.73 3.57 18.39
C ALA A 76 -5.33 3.51 16.97
N THR A 77 -6.42 2.75 16.77
CA THR A 77 -7.09 2.63 15.47
C THR A 77 -7.68 3.96 15.02
N LEU A 78 -8.36 4.67 15.92
CA LEU A 78 -8.94 5.99 15.64
C LEU A 78 -7.86 7.01 15.31
N SER A 79 -6.77 7.03 16.06
CA SER A 79 -5.62 7.89 15.78
C SER A 79 -5.07 7.62 14.39
N ALA A 80 -4.80 6.35 14.05
CA ALA A 80 -4.29 5.99 12.73
C ALA A 80 -5.25 6.40 11.60
N ALA A 81 -6.55 6.19 11.78
CA ALA A 81 -7.57 6.59 10.80
C ALA A 81 -7.63 8.11 10.61
N ILE A 82 -7.58 8.88 11.70
CA ILE A 82 -7.58 10.36 11.64
C ILE A 82 -6.34 10.87 10.92
N HIS A 83 -5.15 10.35 11.23
CA HIS A 83 -3.92 10.75 10.55
C HIS A 83 -3.94 10.41 9.06
N SER A 84 -4.38 9.20 8.71
CA SER A 84 -4.54 8.80 7.31
C SER A 84 -5.51 9.70 6.55
N GLU A 85 -6.58 10.16 7.20
CA GLU A 85 -7.55 11.07 6.59
C GLU A 85 -6.96 12.46 6.38
N MET A 86 -6.23 12.98 7.37
CA MET A 86 -5.51 14.26 7.24
C MET A 86 -4.50 14.24 6.10
N ASP A 87 -3.73 13.15 5.96
CA ASP A 87 -2.77 12.98 4.88
C ASP A 87 -3.47 12.94 3.51
N ARG A 88 -4.59 12.19 3.42
CA ARG A 88 -5.39 12.11 2.20
C ARG A 88 -5.91 13.49 1.77
N ILE A 89 -6.48 14.25 2.70
CA ILE A 89 -6.98 15.61 2.42
C ILE A 89 -5.83 16.53 1.99
N SER A 90 -4.68 16.46 2.67
CA SER A 90 -3.51 17.28 2.35
C SER A 90 -2.97 16.99 0.95
N GLN A 91 -2.90 15.71 0.56
CA GLN A 91 -2.52 15.29 -0.78
C GLN A 91 -3.53 15.76 -1.84
N ALA A 92 -4.83 15.61 -1.57
CA ALA A 92 -5.87 16.08 -2.49
C ALA A 92 -5.82 17.60 -2.71
N LEU A 93 -5.59 18.39 -1.65
CA LEU A 93 -5.42 19.82 -1.75
C LEU A 93 -4.16 20.19 -2.56
N THR A 94 -3.05 19.52 -2.30
CA THR A 94 -1.78 19.73 -3.02
C THR A 94 -1.95 19.46 -4.51
N GLN A 95 -2.59 18.35 -4.86
CA GLN A 95 -2.88 17.99 -6.24
C GLN A 95 -3.78 19.05 -6.90
N ARG A 96 -4.80 19.54 -6.18
CA ARG A 96 -5.69 20.56 -6.70
C ARG A 96 -4.99 21.90 -6.95
N ILE A 97 -4.08 22.30 -6.06
CA ILE A 97 -3.26 23.52 -6.24
C ILE A 97 -2.38 23.38 -7.48
N LYS A 98 -1.74 22.22 -7.65
CA LYS A 98 -0.91 21.93 -8.83
C LYS A 98 -1.72 22.00 -10.12
N GLU A 99 -2.88 21.35 -10.16
CA GLU A 99 -3.78 21.41 -11.33
C GLU A 99 -4.20 22.84 -11.69
N LEU A 100 -4.51 23.67 -10.68
CA LEU A 100 -4.87 25.06 -10.91
C LEU A 100 -3.69 25.88 -11.42
N ALA A 101 -2.50 25.69 -10.85
CA ALA A 101 -1.29 26.35 -11.30
C ALA A 101 -1.01 26.03 -12.78
N GLU A 102 -0.97 24.74 -13.13
CA GLU A 102 -0.73 24.28 -14.51
C GLU A 102 -1.82 24.79 -15.48
N ARG A 103 -3.09 24.75 -15.07
CA ARG A 103 -4.21 25.22 -15.91
C ARG A 103 -4.11 26.71 -16.22
N TYR A 104 -3.70 27.52 -15.27
CA TYR A 104 -3.73 28.98 -15.39
C TYR A 104 -2.39 29.62 -15.73
N GLU A 105 -1.29 28.85 -15.73
CA GLU A 105 0.07 29.31 -16.05
C GLU A 105 0.16 30.07 -17.38
N THR A 106 -0.41 29.52 -18.45
CA THR A 106 -0.38 30.14 -19.80
C THR A 106 -1.55 31.10 -20.09
N PRO A 107 -2.83 30.75 -19.79
CA PRO A 107 -3.95 31.58 -20.25
C PRO A 107 -4.09 32.90 -19.49
N LEU A 108 -3.72 32.99 -18.21
CA LEU A 108 -3.84 34.24 -17.45
C LEU A 108 -2.91 35.34 -17.98
N PRO A 109 -1.60 35.09 -18.20
CA PRO A 109 -0.72 36.08 -18.82
C PRO A 109 -1.21 36.52 -20.20
N LYS A 110 -1.70 35.58 -21.02
CA LYS A 110 -2.22 35.88 -22.36
C LYS A 110 -3.45 36.79 -22.31
N LEU A 111 -4.40 36.53 -21.41
CA LEU A 111 -5.56 37.39 -21.22
C LEU A 111 -5.15 38.78 -20.73
N THR A 112 -4.18 38.86 -19.80
CA THR A 112 -3.64 40.13 -19.29
C THR A 112 -3.01 40.95 -20.42
N GLN A 113 -2.22 40.30 -21.29
CA GLN A 113 -1.64 40.95 -22.46
C GLN A 113 -2.72 41.46 -23.43
N ASN A 114 -3.71 40.63 -23.75
CA ASN A 114 -4.80 41.01 -24.65
C ASN A 114 -5.59 42.22 -24.12
N VAL A 115 -5.83 42.28 -22.80
CA VAL A 115 -6.50 43.43 -22.16
C VAL A 115 -5.66 44.68 -22.31
N ALA A 116 -4.36 44.63 -22.00
CA ALA A 116 -3.46 45.78 -22.14
C ALA A 116 -3.39 46.29 -23.59
N GLU A 117 -3.37 45.39 -24.58
CA GLU A 117 -3.38 45.76 -26.00
C GLU A 117 -4.69 46.44 -26.42
N LEU A 118 -5.84 45.95 -25.95
CA LEU A 118 -7.14 46.55 -26.23
C LEU A 118 -7.30 47.91 -25.54
N GLU A 119 -6.85 48.02 -24.29
CA GLU A 119 -6.84 49.27 -23.53
C GLU A 119 -6.00 50.34 -24.23
N ALA A 120 -4.79 50.00 -24.71
CA ALA A 120 -3.95 50.91 -25.48
C ALA A 120 -4.64 51.41 -26.76
N LYS A 121 -5.37 50.54 -27.48
CA LYS A 121 -6.15 50.94 -28.66
C LYS A 121 -7.29 51.89 -28.29
N VAL A 122 -8.04 51.58 -27.24
CA VAL A 122 -9.15 52.43 -26.76
C VAL A 122 -8.61 53.80 -26.37
N ASN A 123 -7.53 53.88 -25.61
CA ASN A 123 -6.90 55.15 -25.22
C ASN A 123 -6.49 55.97 -26.45
N GLN A 124 -5.85 55.36 -27.43
CA GLN A 124 -5.50 56.04 -28.69
C GLN A 124 -6.75 56.54 -29.43
N HIS A 125 -7.85 55.79 -29.44
CA HIS A 125 -9.10 56.23 -30.06
C HIS A 125 -9.74 57.40 -29.31
N LEU A 126 -9.73 57.37 -27.97
CA LEU A 126 -10.24 58.46 -27.14
C LEU A 126 -9.44 59.75 -27.33
N GLU A 127 -8.11 59.66 -27.39
CA GLU A 127 -7.24 60.80 -27.72
C GLU A 127 -7.59 61.41 -29.08
N ARG A 128 -7.77 60.57 -30.12
CA ARG A 128 -8.19 61.03 -31.46
C ARG A 128 -9.58 61.69 -31.45
N MET A 129 -10.45 61.30 -30.53
CA MET A 129 -11.78 61.90 -30.36
C MET A 129 -11.75 63.19 -29.53
N GLY A 130 -10.58 63.62 -29.04
CA GLY A 130 -10.42 64.87 -28.29
C GLY A 130 -10.60 64.72 -26.77
N PHE A 131 -10.64 63.50 -26.25
CA PHE A 131 -10.60 63.26 -24.80
C PHE A 131 -9.15 63.28 -24.30
N THR A 132 -8.86 64.13 -23.31
CA THR A 132 -7.57 64.18 -22.62
C THR A 132 -7.71 63.65 -21.19
N TRP A 133 -6.89 62.68 -20.82
CA TRP A 133 -6.81 62.18 -19.44
C TRP A 133 -6.04 63.17 -18.57
N ASN A 134 -6.65 63.65 -17.48
CA ASN A 134 -5.98 64.37 -16.39
C ASN A 134 -5.44 63.38 -15.35
#